data_AF-Q8GXD5-F1
#
_entry.id   AF-Q8GXD5-F1
#
_cell.length_a   1.000
_cell.length_b   1.000
_cell.length_c   1.000
_cell.angle_alpha   90.00
_cell.angle_beta   90.00
_cell.angle_gamma   90.00
#
_symmetry.space_group_name_H-M   'P 1'
#
loop_
_entity.id
_entity.type
_entity.pdbx_description
1 polymer ?
#
loop_
_entity_poly.entity_id
_entity_poly.type
_entity_poly.pdbx_seq_one_letter_code
_entity_poly.pdbx_strand_id
1 'polypeptide(L)'
;MPPHENPNVDSDADNEPPMDYDEMVEYMLGLPGREHLPRLSRTQIPGVETIWFGRDKGKLSRTIAGIFRAKFDGPYFSWKVTPISIQQRYFKAFAGKFNWDIGLTELVREGFLVIAKKRLKGIVSQAKK
;
A
#
# COMPACT_ATOMS: atom_id res chain seq x y z
N MET A 1 3.58 38.41 -28.09
CA MET A 1 3.98 37.59 -26.92
C MET A 1 2.73 37.18 -26.17
N PRO A 2 2.66 35.92 -25.72
CA PRO A 2 1.53 35.34 -24.99
C PRO A 2 1.62 35.65 -23.48
N PRO A 3 0.62 35.24 -22.71
CA PRO A 3 0.87 34.54 -21.46
C PRO A 3 0.51 33.06 -21.63
N HIS A 4 1.47 32.21 -21.29
CA HIS A 4 1.29 30.78 -21.15
C HIS A 4 0.39 30.50 -19.93
N GLU A 5 -0.75 29.86 -20.14
CA GLU A 5 -1.40 29.07 -19.08
C GLU A 5 -1.25 27.61 -19.42
N ASN A 6 -0.28 27.00 -18.75
CA ASN A 6 -0.19 25.57 -18.58
C ASN A 6 -0.92 25.27 -17.26
N PRO A 7 -1.90 24.36 -17.26
CA PRO A 7 -2.01 23.46 -16.13
C PRO A 7 -1.84 22.05 -16.67
N ASN A 8 -0.69 21.47 -16.32
CA ASN A 8 -0.59 20.03 -16.10
C ASN A 8 -1.70 19.65 -15.12
N VAL A 9 -2.83 19.21 -15.68
CA VAL A 9 -3.81 18.42 -14.96
C VAL A 9 -3.30 17.00 -15.07
N ASP A 10 -2.45 16.65 -14.10
CA ASP A 10 -2.13 15.26 -13.75
C ASP A 10 -3.44 14.60 -13.27
N SER A 11 -4.31 14.26 -14.22
CA SER A 11 -5.55 13.49 -13.98
C SER A 11 -5.41 12.09 -14.57
N ASP A 12 -4.43 11.35 -14.09
CA ASP A 12 -4.41 9.89 -14.22
C ASP A 12 -5.36 9.21 -13.20
N ALA A 13 -6.34 9.94 -12.66
CA ALA A 13 -7.27 9.45 -11.64
C ALA A 13 -8.56 8.85 -12.24
N ASP A 14 -8.91 9.15 -13.48
CA ASP A 14 -10.26 8.88 -14.03
C ASP A 14 -10.31 7.77 -15.10
N ASN A 15 -9.18 7.09 -15.34
CA ASN A 15 -9.08 5.97 -16.31
C ASN A 15 -8.73 4.65 -15.62
N GLU A 16 -9.17 4.45 -14.37
CA GLU A 16 -9.16 3.11 -13.79
C GLU A 16 -10.42 2.37 -14.26
N PRO A 17 -10.32 1.24 -14.98
CA PRO A 17 -11.50 0.44 -15.29
C PRO A 17 -12.24 0.12 -13.98
N PRO A 18 -13.57 -0.11 -14.01
CA PRO A 18 -14.33 -0.60 -12.86
C PRO A 18 -13.96 -2.08 -12.64
N MET A 19 -12.70 -2.31 -12.32
CA MET A 19 -12.10 -3.58 -11.97
C MET A 19 -12.35 -3.79 -10.49
N ASP A 20 -12.76 -5.00 -10.12
CA ASP A 20 -12.85 -5.32 -8.70
C ASP A 20 -11.50 -5.08 -8.04
N TYR A 21 -11.50 -4.62 -6.79
CA TYR A 21 -10.27 -4.27 -6.09
C TYR A 21 -9.30 -5.45 -5.99
N ASP A 22 -9.85 -6.66 -5.84
CA ASP A 22 -9.09 -7.90 -5.80
C ASP A 22 -8.46 -8.19 -7.18
N GLU A 23 -9.23 -8.05 -8.25
CA GLU A 23 -8.72 -8.15 -9.64
C GLU A 23 -7.63 -7.11 -9.93
N MET A 24 -7.75 -5.89 -9.41
CA MET A 24 -6.73 -4.85 -9.58
C MET A 24 -5.42 -5.20 -8.86
N VAL A 25 -5.51 -5.77 -7.65
CA VAL A 25 -4.33 -6.27 -6.94
C VAL A 25 -3.69 -7.43 -7.69
N GLU A 26 -4.48 -8.36 -8.22
CA GLU A 26 -3.97 -9.49 -9.01
C GLU A 26 -3.30 -9.03 -10.30
N TYR A 27 -3.96 -8.14 -11.06
CA TYR A 27 -3.40 -7.51 -12.25
C TYR A 27 -2.08 -6.83 -11.93
N MET A 28 -2.03 -6.06 -10.84
CA MET A 28 -0.81 -5.44 -10.34
C MET A 28 0.30 -6.49 -10.12
N LEU A 29 0.03 -7.58 -9.41
CA LEU A 29 1.03 -8.62 -9.11
C LEU A 29 1.52 -9.35 -10.37
N GLY A 30 0.67 -9.46 -11.40
CA GLY A 30 1.02 -10.03 -12.70
C GLY A 30 1.84 -9.13 -13.62
N LEU A 31 2.05 -7.85 -13.27
CA LEU A 31 2.80 -6.93 -14.13
C LEU A 31 4.27 -7.35 -14.29
N PRO A 32 4.81 -7.35 -15.52
CA PRO A 32 6.22 -7.62 -15.76
C PRO A 32 7.10 -6.57 -15.08
N GLY A 33 8.30 -6.98 -14.69
CA GLY A 33 9.29 -6.09 -14.05
C GLY A 33 9.16 -5.96 -12.52
N ARG A 34 8.08 -6.49 -11.92
CA ARG A 34 7.91 -6.53 -10.45
C ARG A 34 8.81 -7.49 -9.70
N GLU A 35 9.57 -8.31 -10.42
CA GLU A 35 10.56 -9.23 -9.84
C GLU A 35 11.67 -8.50 -9.07
N HIS A 36 11.95 -7.24 -9.42
CA HIS A 36 12.93 -6.39 -8.72
C HIS A 36 12.45 -5.89 -7.35
N LEU A 37 11.15 -6.00 -7.06
CA LEU A 37 10.61 -5.57 -5.78
C LEU A 37 10.90 -6.63 -4.70
N PRO A 38 11.07 -6.22 -3.43
CA PRO A 38 11.23 -7.17 -2.34
C PRO A 38 10.03 -8.11 -2.27
N ARG A 39 10.31 -9.41 -2.17
CA ARG A 39 9.30 -10.47 -2.24
C ARG A 39 8.76 -10.79 -0.86
N LEU A 40 7.43 -10.69 -0.68
CA LEU A 40 6.79 -11.25 0.50
C LEU A 40 6.66 -12.76 0.34
N SER A 41 7.34 -13.52 1.19
CA SER A 41 7.26 -14.98 1.21
C SER A 41 7.39 -15.53 2.64
N ARG A 42 6.65 -16.59 2.94
CA ARG A 42 6.71 -17.30 4.24
C ARG A 42 8.08 -17.97 4.47
N THR A 43 8.75 -18.33 3.38
CA THR A 43 10.07 -18.99 3.37
C THR A 43 11.08 -18.08 2.71
N GLN A 44 12.33 -18.14 3.16
CA GLN A 44 13.43 -17.40 2.54
C GLN A 44 13.70 -17.96 1.14
N ILE A 45 13.74 -17.09 0.14
CA ILE A 45 14.05 -17.45 -1.25
C ILE A 45 15.51 -17.06 -1.53
N PRO A 46 16.39 -18.00 -1.91
CA PRO A 46 17.77 -17.70 -2.27
C PRO A 46 17.85 -16.70 -3.43
N GLY A 47 18.75 -15.71 -3.34
CA GLY A 47 18.97 -14.72 -4.39
C GLY A 47 17.91 -13.62 -4.52
N VAL A 48 16.86 -13.63 -3.68
CA VAL A 48 15.79 -12.63 -3.69
C VAL A 48 15.68 -11.97 -2.32
N GLU A 49 15.54 -10.64 -2.27
CA GLU A 49 15.24 -9.95 -1.02
C GLU A 49 13.87 -10.41 -0.51
N THR A 50 13.89 -11.34 0.44
CA THR A 50 12.68 -11.93 1.00
C THR A 50 12.32 -11.27 2.32
N ILE A 51 11.06 -10.89 2.47
CA ILE A 51 10.54 -10.25 3.65
C ILE A 51 9.24 -10.93 4.09
N TRP A 52 8.97 -10.99 5.40
CA TRP A 52 7.70 -11.51 5.91
C TRP A 52 7.29 -10.82 7.19
N PHE A 53 5.98 -10.76 7.42
CA PHE A 53 5.39 -10.22 8.63
C PHE A 53 5.99 -10.89 9.88
N GLY A 54 6.51 -10.07 10.80
CA GLY A 54 7.09 -10.55 12.07
C GLY A 54 8.56 -10.97 11.97
N ARG A 55 9.14 -11.11 10.77
CA ARG A 55 10.57 -11.41 10.54
C ARG A 55 11.31 -10.26 9.88
N ASP A 56 10.62 -9.16 9.61
CA ASP A 56 11.07 -8.03 8.81
C ASP A 56 11.82 -6.94 9.59
N LYS A 57 12.15 -7.17 10.87
CA LYS A 57 12.77 -6.15 11.78
C LYS A 57 12.05 -4.78 11.70
N GLY A 58 10.72 -4.82 11.50
CA GLY A 58 9.85 -3.66 11.38
C GLY A 58 9.92 -2.89 10.05
N LYS A 59 10.57 -3.43 8.99
CA LYS A 59 10.63 -2.80 7.65
C LYS A 59 9.24 -2.60 7.04
N LEU A 60 8.35 -3.60 7.11
CA LEU A 60 6.94 -3.47 6.69
C LEU A 60 6.23 -2.43 7.55
N SER A 61 6.47 -2.45 8.86
CA SER A 61 5.86 -1.51 9.79
C SER A 61 6.22 -0.05 9.50
N ARG A 62 7.48 0.22 9.16
CA ARG A 62 7.96 1.55 8.74
C ARG A 62 7.37 1.94 7.39
N THR A 63 7.33 1.00 6.44
CA THR A 63 6.79 1.25 5.10
C THR A 63 5.31 1.62 5.14
N ILE A 64 4.49 0.86 5.88
CA ILE A 64 3.07 1.13 6.08
C ILE A 64 2.85 2.48 6.75
N ALA A 65 3.63 2.81 7.78
CA ALA A 65 3.57 4.13 8.42
C ALA A 65 3.94 5.27 7.45
N GLY A 66 4.90 5.04 6.56
CA GLY A 66 5.25 5.98 5.49
C GLY A 66 4.11 6.18 4.49
N ILE A 67 3.46 5.09 4.06
CA ILE A 67 2.29 5.14 3.18
C ILE A 67 1.18 5.97 3.83
N PHE A 68 0.88 5.72 5.11
CA PHE A 68 -0.12 6.51 5.82
C PHE A 68 0.24 7.98 5.83
N ARG A 69 1.44 8.36 6.30
CA ARG A 69 1.82 9.79 6.34
C ARG A 69 1.78 10.48 4.97
N ALA A 70 2.15 9.78 3.90
CA ALA A 70 2.15 10.34 2.55
C ALA A 70 0.75 10.47 1.93
N LYS A 71 -0.21 9.64 2.35
CA LYS A 71 -1.56 9.59 1.79
C LYS A 71 -2.65 9.93 2.81
N PHE A 72 -2.28 10.48 3.96
CA PHE A 72 -3.22 10.87 5.01
C PHE A 72 -3.85 12.21 4.64
N ASP A 73 -5.09 12.15 4.17
CA ASP A 73 -5.85 13.27 3.63
C ASP A 73 -7.12 13.60 4.46
N GLY A 74 -7.33 12.92 5.60
CA GLY A 74 -8.52 13.12 6.42
C GLY A 74 -8.36 12.70 7.89
N PRO A 75 -9.28 13.11 8.77
CA PRO A 75 -9.23 12.83 10.21
C PRO A 75 -9.64 11.40 10.55
N TYR A 76 -8.94 10.41 10.01
CA TYR A 76 -9.24 8.99 10.26
C TYR A 76 -8.65 8.56 11.60
N PHE A 77 -9.44 8.63 12.66
CA PHE A 77 -8.94 8.31 14.01
C PHE A 77 -8.59 6.82 14.21
N SER A 78 -9.09 5.93 13.35
CA SER A 78 -8.78 4.50 13.38
C SER A 78 -9.05 3.84 12.03
N TRP A 79 -8.52 2.63 11.84
CA TRP A 79 -8.75 1.84 10.63
C TRP A 79 -10.25 1.57 10.39
N LYS A 80 -11.02 1.30 11.47
CA LYS A 80 -12.45 0.98 11.36
C LYS A 80 -13.29 2.13 10.81
N VAL A 81 -12.88 3.37 11.05
CA VAL A 81 -13.59 4.57 10.57
C VAL A 81 -12.98 5.14 9.29
N THR A 82 -11.94 4.48 8.76
CA THR A 82 -11.34 4.84 7.47
C THR A 82 -12.26 4.32 6.36
N PRO A 83 -12.71 5.15 5.41
CA PRO A 83 -13.52 4.69 4.28
C PRO A 83 -12.85 3.54 3.52
N ILE A 84 -13.64 2.61 2.98
CA ILE A 84 -13.13 1.43 2.27
C ILE A 84 -12.20 1.83 1.12
N SER A 85 -12.59 2.85 0.34
CA SER A 85 -11.77 3.38 -0.77
C SER A 85 -10.38 3.86 -0.31
N ILE A 86 -10.27 4.43 0.88
CA ILE A 86 -9.00 4.87 1.47
C ILE A 86 -8.20 3.67 2.01
N GLN A 87 -8.86 2.70 2.63
CA GLN A 87 -8.21 1.45 3.04
C GLN A 87 -7.59 0.72 1.84
N GLN A 88 -8.35 0.61 0.75
CA GLN A 88 -7.92 0.07 -0.53
C GLN A 88 -6.77 0.88 -1.14
N ARG A 89 -6.85 2.22 -1.13
CA ARG A 89 -5.76 3.10 -1.59
C ARG A 89 -4.45 2.84 -0.84
N TYR A 90 -4.50 2.61 0.48
CA TYR A 90 -3.31 2.31 1.26
C TYR A 90 -2.70 0.95 0.92
N PHE A 91 -3.53 -0.09 0.78
CA PHE A 91 -3.02 -1.40 0.44
C PHE A 91 -2.57 -1.49 -1.02
N LYS A 92 -3.22 -0.79 -1.96
CA LYS A 92 -2.72 -0.59 -3.33
C LYS A 92 -1.31 0.02 -3.33
N ALA A 93 -1.09 1.06 -2.52
CA ALA A 93 0.23 1.68 -2.38
C ALA A 93 1.28 0.73 -1.78
N PHE A 94 0.84 -0.20 -0.92
CA PHE A 94 1.69 -1.26 -0.39
C PHE A 94 2.00 -2.32 -1.46
N ALA A 95 1.00 -2.73 -2.24
CA ALA A 95 1.15 -3.64 -3.38
C ALA A 95 2.04 -3.09 -4.50
N GLY A 96 2.18 -1.77 -4.61
CA GLY A 96 3.14 -1.14 -5.52
C GLY A 96 4.60 -1.19 -5.06
N LYS A 97 4.86 -1.51 -3.78
CA LYS A 97 6.22 -1.52 -3.19
C LYS A 97 6.80 -2.90 -2.98
N PHE A 98 5.97 -3.93 -3.06
CA PHE A 98 6.35 -5.31 -2.81
C PHE A 98 5.74 -6.20 -3.87
N ASN A 99 6.31 -7.39 -4.05
CA ASN A 99 5.72 -8.43 -4.87
C ASN A 99 5.43 -9.67 -4.02
N TRP A 100 4.47 -10.49 -4.40
CA TRP A 100 4.17 -11.76 -3.75
C TRP A 100 3.43 -12.71 -4.68
N ASP A 101 3.38 -13.98 -4.29
CA ASP A 101 2.56 -14.95 -5.00
C ASP A 101 1.07 -14.68 -4.78
N ILE A 102 0.24 -14.71 -5.83
CA ILE A 102 -1.19 -14.39 -5.75
C ILE A 102 -1.91 -15.24 -4.68
N GLY A 103 -1.51 -16.49 -4.47
CA GLY A 103 -2.06 -17.36 -3.44
C GLY A 103 -1.75 -16.92 -2.00
N LEU A 104 -0.89 -15.92 -1.80
CA LEU A 104 -0.60 -15.30 -0.51
C LEU A 104 -1.36 -13.99 -0.27
N THR A 105 -2.16 -13.50 -1.22
CA THR A 105 -2.80 -12.17 -1.13
C THR A 105 -3.63 -12.00 0.14
N GLU A 106 -4.42 -12.99 0.52
CA GLU A 106 -5.22 -12.92 1.75
C GLU A 106 -4.35 -12.86 3.02
N LEU A 107 -3.29 -13.67 3.09
CA LEU A 107 -2.34 -13.62 4.22
C LEU A 107 -1.59 -12.29 4.29
N VAL A 108 -1.23 -11.73 3.14
CA VAL A 108 -0.58 -10.42 3.05
C VAL A 108 -1.53 -9.32 3.50
N ARG A 109 -2.80 -9.40 3.11
CA ARG A 109 -3.87 -8.49 3.55
C ARG A 109 -4.08 -8.55 5.05
N GLU A 110 -4.17 -9.73 5.64
CA GLU A 110 -4.27 -9.92 7.09
C GLU A 110 -3.07 -9.31 7.83
N GLY A 111 -1.84 -9.63 7.40
CA GLY A 111 -0.62 -9.10 7.99
C GLY A 111 -0.55 -7.57 7.89
N PHE A 112 -0.94 -7.03 6.74
CA PHE A 112 -1.05 -5.58 6.54
C PHE A 112 -2.07 -4.97 7.51
N LEU A 113 -3.27 -5.54 7.63
CA LEU A 113 -4.35 -5.04 8.49
C LEU A 113 -3.93 -4.97 9.97
N VAL A 114 -3.19 -5.97 10.46
CA VAL A 114 -2.67 -5.97 11.85
C VAL A 114 -1.74 -4.78 12.08
N ILE A 115 -0.81 -4.54 11.16
CA ILE A 115 0.13 -3.41 11.26
C ILE A 115 -0.60 -2.08 11.08
N ALA A 116 -1.50 -2.01 10.10
CA ALA A 116 -2.29 -0.84 9.73
C ALA A 116 -3.09 -0.31 10.92
N LYS A 117 -3.87 -1.18 11.57
CA LYS A 117 -4.65 -0.85 12.78
C LYS A 117 -3.77 -0.25 13.88
N LYS A 118 -2.60 -0.84 14.13
CA LYS A 118 -1.66 -0.36 15.16
C LYS A 118 -1.03 0.99 14.79
N ARG A 119 -0.58 1.14 13.54
CA ARG A 119 0.14 2.34 13.09
C ARG A 119 -0.75 3.55 12.91
N LEU A 120 -1.94 3.38 12.35
CA LEU A 120 -2.87 4.49 12.14
C LEU A 120 -3.30 5.09 13.49
N LYS A 121 -3.66 4.25 14.47
CA LYS A 121 -3.95 4.70 15.85
C LYS A 121 -2.77 5.47 16.45
N GLY A 122 -1.55 4.97 16.25
CA GLY A 122 -0.33 5.64 16.72
C GLY A 122 -0.13 7.02 16.09
N ILE A 123 -0.22 7.14 14.77
CA ILE A 123 -0.06 8.41 14.03
C ILE A 123 -1.09 9.44 14.50
N VAL A 124 -2.36 9.05 14.57
CA VAL A 124 -3.45 9.92 15.06
C VAL A 124 -3.21 10.39 16.48
N SER A 125 -2.75 9.50 17.37
CA SER A 125 -2.51 9.86 18.77
C SER A 125 -1.40 10.91 18.93
N GLN A 126 -0.43 10.93 18.02
CA GLN A 126 0.64 11.94 18.00
C GLN A 126 0.18 13.27 17.40
N ALA A 127 -0.74 13.25 16.44
CA ALA A 127 -1.29 14.46 15.81
C ALA A 127 -2.25 15.26 16.72
N LYS A 128 -2.70 14.69 17.84
CA LYS A 128 -3.57 15.36 18.83
C LYS A 128 -2.81 16.09 19.94
N LYS A 129 -1.48 16.02 19.96
CA LYS A 129 -0.60 16.74 20.89
C LYS A 129 -0.13 18.03 20.25
#